data_AF-A0A6I9PD22-F1
#
_entry.id   AF-A0A6I9PD22-F1
#
_cell.length_a   1.000
_cell.length_b   1.000
_cell.length_c   1.000
_cell.angle_alpha   90.00
_cell.angle_beta   90.00
_cell.angle_gamma   90.00
#
_symmetry.space_group_name_H-M   'P 1'
#
loop_
_entity.id
_entity.type
_entity.pdbx_description
1 polymer ?
#
loop_
_entity_poly.entity_id
_entity_poly.type
_entity_poly.pdbx_seq_one_letter_code
_entity_poly.pdbx_strand_id
1 'polypeptide(L)'
;MHDASRRLQDCLAEMYEPDWFGKEEMDALTEDTDTLWLDYHQNITDKSLNTLDSYLTQFPDIKARIAKRDRKMVDFDSARHHFSSLQKGKKKDEAKIAK
;
A
#
# COMPACT_ATOMS: atom_id res chain seq x y z
N MET A 1 -2.05 -21.21 -7.89
CA MET A 1 -1.94 -22.55 -7.29
C MET A 1 -3.31 -23.17 -7.09
N HIS A 2 -4.27 -22.45 -6.48
CA HIS A 2 -5.68 -22.85 -6.39
C HIS A 2 -6.25 -23.34 -7.73
N ASP A 3 -6.14 -22.55 -8.81
CA ASP A 3 -6.63 -22.95 -10.14
C ASP A 3 -6.00 -24.22 -10.70
N ALA A 4 -4.72 -24.47 -10.42
CA ALA A 4 -4.04 -25.66 -10.89
C ALA A 4 -4.49 -26.90 -10.08
N SER A 5 -4.70 -26.74 -8.77
CA SER A 5 -5.27 -27.77 -7.90
C SER A 5 -6.68 -28.15 -8.35
N ARG A 6 -7.52 -27.14 -8.56
CA ARG A 6 -8.91 -27.32 -8.99
C ARG A 6 -9.01 -28.04 -10.33
N ARG A 7 -8.25 -27.61 -11.35
CA ARG A 7 -8.23 -28.29 -12.65
C ARG A 7 -7.82 -29.76 -12.56
N LEU A 8 -6.90 -30.09 -11.66
CA LEU A 8 -6.51 -31.48 -11.43
C LEU A 8 -7.63 -32.29 -10.77
N GLN A 9 -8.31 -31.70 -9.79
CA GLN A 9 -9.45 -32.31 -9.11
C GLN A 9 -10.64 -32.48 -10.07
N ASP A 10 -10.91 -31.50 -10.94
CA ASP A 10 -11.92 -31.59 -11.99
C ASP A 10 -11.64 -32.77 -12.93
N CYS A 11 -10.41 -32.90 -13.43
CA CYS A 11 -10.02 -34.06 -14.26
C CYS A 11 -10.21 -35.39 -13.53
N LEU A 12 -9.87 -35.46 -12.23
CA LEU A 12 -10.07 -36.67 -11.44
C LEU A 12 -11.56 -37.00 -11.27
N ALA A 13 -12.38 -35.98 -10.99
CA ALA A 13 -13.82 -36.13 -10.80
C ALA A 13 -14.53 -36.56 -12.10
N GLU A 14 -14.09 -36.07 -13.25
CA GLU A 14 -14.59 -36.48 -14.57
C GLU A 14 -14.27 -37.95 -14.89
N MET A 15 -13.14 -38.47 -14.41
CA MET A 15 -12.73 -39.86 -14.63
C MET A 15 -13.29 -40.84 -13.60
N TYR A 16 -13.82 -40.35 -12.47
CA TYR A 16 -14.27 -41.18 -11.36
C TYR A 16 -15.75 -41.54 -11.54
N GLU A 17 -16.04 -42.81 -11.80
CA GLU A 17 -17.41 -43.25 -12.03
C GLU A 17 -18.27 -43.12 -10.75
N PRO A 18 -19.57 -42.83 -10.87
CA PRO A 18 -20.45 -42.61 -9.71
C PRO A 18 -20.59 -43.83 -8.79
N ASP A 19 -20.46 -45.04 -9.31
CA ASP A 19 -20.58 -46.30 -8.57
C ASP A 19 -19.27 -46.76 -7.93
N TRP A 20 -18.16 -46.06 -8.19
CA TRP A 20 -16.88 -46.38 -7.59
C TRP A 20 -16.83 -46.00 -6.12
N PHE A 21 -16.18 -46.87 -5.34
CA PHE A 21 -16.02 -46.71 -3.91
C PHE A 21 -15.41 -45.35 -3.55
N GLY A 22 -16.07 -44.56 -2.71
CA GLY A 22 -15.54 -43.29 -2.22
C GLY A 22 -15.77 -42.08 -3.14
N LYS A 23 -16.65 -42.17 -4.16
CA LYS A 23 -17.04 -41.02 -5.00
C LYS A 23 -17.53 -39.82 -4.17
N GLU A 24 -18.46 -40.06 -3.24
CA GLU A 24 -19.04 -39.00 -2.39
C GLU A 24 -17.98 -38.34 -1.49
N GLU A 25 -17.06 -39.13 -0.97
CA GLU A 25 -15.95 -38.65 -0.12
C GLU A 25 -14.97 -37.81 -0.94
N MET A 26 -14.69 -38.20 -2.18
CA MET A 26 -13.83 -37.46 -3.11
C MET A 26 -14.46 -36.10 -3.51
N ASP A 27 -15.76 -36.08 -3.76
CA ASP A 27 -16.49 -34.84 -4.08
C ASP A 27 -16.48 -33.87 -2.89
N ALA A 28 -16.76 -34.37 -1.68
CA ALA A 28 -16.69 -33.58 -0.46
C ALA A 28 -15.28 -33.00 -0.23
N LEU A 29 -14.22 -33.82 -0.41
CA LEU A 29 -12.84 -33.35 -0.30
C LEU A 29 -12.48 -32.28 -1.33
N THR A 30 -13.06 -32.35 -2.53
CA THR A 30 -12.85 -31.37 -3.59
C THR A 30 -13.47 -30.02 -3.21
N GLU A 31 -14.70 -30.02 -2.71
CA GLU A 31 -15.40 -28.82 -2.24
C GLU A 31 -14.69 -28.20 -1.01
N ASP A 32 -14.28 -29.03 -0.05
CA ASP A 32 -13.53 -28.59 1.13
C ASP A 32 -12.19 -27.96 0.73
N THR A 33 -11.49 -28.56 -0.23
CA THR A 33 -10.21 -28.01 -0.73
C THR A 33 -10.41 -26.66 -1.39
N ASP A 34 -11.46 -26.49 -2.21
CA ASP A 34 -11.79 -25.22 -2.85
C ASP A 34 -12.10 -24.14 -1.80
N THR A 35 -12.91 -24.48 -0.80
CA THR A 35 -13.27 -23.60 0.31
C THR A 35 -12.04 -23.15 1.10
N LEU A 36 -11.16 -24.08 1.46
CA LEU A 36 -9.91 -23.77 2.18
C LEU A 36 -9.00 -22.82 1.38
N TRP A 37 -8.93 -22.98 0.06
CA TRP A 37 -8.17 -22.07 -0.79
C TRP A 37 -8.76 -20.65 -0.82
N LEU A 38 -10.08 -20.55 -0.95
CA LEU A 38 -10.79 -19.26 -0.94
C LEU A 38 -10.60 -18.53 0.40
N ASP A 39 -10.80 -19.23 1.51
CA ASP A 39 -10.61 -18.69 2.86
C ASP A 39 -9.16 -18.26 3.10
N TYR A 40 -8.19 -19.06 2.66
CA TYR A 40 -6.78 -18.71 2.77
C TYR A 40 -6.45 -17.43 1.99
N HIS A 41 -6.91 -17.34 0.74
CA HIS A 41 -6.70 -16.16 -0.09
C HIS A 41 -7.35 -14.91 0.52
N GLN A 42 -8.60 -15.04 0.98
CA GLN A 42 -9.32 -13.95 1.62
C GLN A 42 -8.61 -13.49 2.89
N ASN A 43 -8.16 -14.43 3.74
CA ASN A 43 -7.47 -14.14 4.98
C ASN A 43 -6.16 -13.38 4.76
N ILE A 44 -5.34 -13.78 3.78
CA ILE A 44 -4.12 -13.04 3.41
C ILE A 44 -4.45 -11.64 2.92
N THR A 45 -5.48 -11.52 2.07
CA THR A 45 -5.89 -10.23 1.52
C THR A 45 -6.32 -9.28 2.63
N ASP A 46 -7.22 -9.73 3.50
CA ASP A 46 -7.80 -8.88 4.53
C ASP A 46 -6.82 -8.56 5.66
N LYS A 47 -6.07 -9.55 6.14
CA LYS A 47 -5.22 -9.38 7.33
C LYS A 47 -3.85 -8.83 6.99
N SER A 48 -3.30 -9.18 5.83
CA SER A 48 -1.94 -8.79 5.45
C SER A 48 -1.91 -7.70 4.39
N LEU A 49 -2.53 -7.92 3.23
CA LEU A 49 -2.42 -6.98 2.10
C LEU A 49 -3.08 -5.64 2.41
N ASN A 50 -4.32 -5.63 2.91
CA ASN A 50 -5.04 -4.39 3.23
C ASN A 50 -4.34 -3.58 4.33
N THR A 51 -3.75 -4.26 5.32
CA THR A 51 -2.95 -3.63 6.38
C THR A 51 -1.69 -2.98 5.80
N LEU A 52 -0.99 -3.67 4.90
CA LEU A 52 0.20 -3.13 4.23
C LEU A 52 -0.16 -1.94 3.33
N ASP A 53 -1.25 -2.01 2.57
CA ASP A 53 -1.72 -0.93 1.73
C ASP A 53 -2.08 0.32 2.56
N SER A 54 -2.81 0.14 3.65
CA SER A 54 -3.13 1.21 4.61
C SER A 54 -1.90 1.86 5.24
N TYR A 55 -0.81 1.10 5.43
CA TYR A 55 0.47 1.63 5.88
C TYR A 55 1.17 2.45 4.77
N LEU A 56 1.24 1.90 3.55
CA LEU A 56 1.94 2.52 2.43
C LEU A 56 1.25 3.80 1.93
N THR A 57 -0.08 3.86 2.00
CA THR A 57 -0.87 5.04 1.61
C THR A 57 -0.60 6.29 2.46
N GLN A 58 0.07 6.17 3.61
CA GLN A 58 0.46 7.31 4.44
C GLN A 58 1.69 8.06 3.89
N PHE A 59 2.52 7.39 3.10
CA PHE A 59 3.81 7.94 2.65
C PHE A 59 3.72 9.09 1.64
N PRO A 60 2.78 9.09 0.66
CA PRO A 60 2.68 10.17 -0.32
C PRO A 60 2.48 11.56 0.30
N ASP A 61 1.58 11.70 1.29
CA ASP A 61 1.36 12.99 1.97
C ASP A 61 2.61 13.44 2.74
N ILE A 62 3.23 12.52 3.49
CA ILE A 62 4.45 12.81 4.24
C ILE A 62 5.57 13.28 3.29
N LYS A 63 5.78 12.59 2.17
CA LYS A 63 6.75 12.99 1.13
C LYS A 63 6.43 14.39 0.58
N ALA A 64 5.16 14.70 0.32
CA ALA A 64 4.74 16.01 -0.15
C ALA A 64 5.01 17.11 0.88
N ARG A 65 4.77 16.84 2.17
CA ARG A 65 5.04 17.76 3.29
C ARG A 65 6.53 18.02 3.46
N ILE A 66 7.38 16.99 3.31
CA ILE A 66 8.85 17.15 3.32
C ILE A 66 9.28 18.05 2.15
N ALA A 67 8.85 17.76 0.92
CA ALA A 67 9.19 18.59 -0.24
C ALA A 67 8.67 20.04 -0.12
N LYS A 68 7.53 20.25 0.55
CA LYS A 68 7.02 21.60 0.86
C LYS A 68 7.90 22.29 1.90
N ARG A 69 8.31 21.59 2.96
CA ARG A 69 9.23 22.11 3.99
C ARG A 69 10.55 22.54 3.38
N ASP A 70 11.13 21.75 2.47
CA ASP A 70 12.42 22.07 1.87
C ASP A 70 12.37 23.35 1.03
N ARG A 71 11.29 23.52 0.23
CA ARG A 71 11.05 24.80 -0.48
C ARG A 71 10.89 25.98 0.47
N LYS A 72 10.17 25.79 1.59
CA LYS A 72 9.95 26.84 2.59
C LYS A 72 11.21 27.22 3.34
N MET A 73 12.14 26.29 3.51
CA MET A 73 13.46 26.57 4.10
C MET A 73 14.27 27.51 3.20
N VAL A 74 14.24 27.28 1.88
CA VAL A 74 14.88 28.17 0.90
C VAL A 74 14.26 29.57 0.93
N ASP A 75 12.93 29.68 0.96
CA ASP A 75 12.22 30.96 1.10
C ASP A 75 12.66 31.71 2.38
N PHE A 76 12.75 30.99 3.49
CA PHE A 76 13.17 31.54 4.79
C PHE A 76 14.61 32.03 4.78
N ASP A 77 15.55 31.24 4.26
CA ASP A 77 16.95 31.63 4.17
C ASP A 77 17.14 32.86 3.27
N SER A 78 16.42 32.92 2.14
CA SER A 78 16.37 34.09 1.28
C SER A 78 15.93 35.35 2.02
N ALA A 79 14.80 35.28 2.76
CA ALA A 79 14.29 36.41 3.54
C ALA A 79 15.26 36.83 4.66
N ARG A 80 15.85 35.85 5.36
CA ARG A 80 16.87 36.09 6.40
C ARG A 80 18.11 36.78 5.84
N HIS A 81 18.62 36.32 4.70
CA HIS A 81 19.76 36.94 4.02
C HIS A 81 19.43 38.36 3.57
N HIS A 82 18.25 38.57 3.00
CA HIS A 82 17.75 39.88 2.60
C HIS A 82 17.70 40.85 3.80
N PHE A 83 17.07 40.43 4.90
CA PHE A 83 16.99 41.22 6.13
C PHE A 83 18.38 41.54 6.73
N SER A 84 19.28 40.55 6.78
CA SER A 84 20.65 40.75 7.26
C SER A 84 21.42 41.78 6.41
N SER A 85 21.20 41.78 5.09
CA SER A 85 21.80 42.77 4.19
C SER A 85 21.27 44.19 4.43
N LEU A 86 19.97 44.34 4.68
CA LEU A 86 19.35 45.63 4.99
C LEU A 86 19.88 46.21 6.31
N GLN A 87 20.07 45.38 7.33
CA GLN A 87 20.61 45.83 8.62
C GLN A 87 22.07 46.32 8.55
N LYS A 88 22.88 45.77 7.65
CA LYS A 88 24.30 46.15 7.46
C LYS A 88 24.51 47.34 6.52
N GLY A 89 23.45 47.86 5.90
CA GLY A 89 23.51 49.00 4.98
C GLY A 89 23.90 50.31 5.67
N LYS A 90 24.63 51.19 4.95
CA LYS A 90 25.10 52.49 5.47
C LYS A 90 23.98 53.48 5.83
N LYS A 91 22.79 53.35 5.22
CA LYS A 91 21.56 54.07 5.60
C LYS A 91 20.54 53.05 6.08
N LYS A 92 20.07 53.20 7.32
CA LYS A 92 18.95 52.40 7.84
C LYS A 92 17.65 52.90 7.23
N ASP A 93 17.01 52.07 6.42
CA ASP A 93 15.68 52.30 5.88
C ASP A 93 14.67 51.54 6.75
N GLU A 94 14.18 52.19 7.81
CA GLU A 94 13.32 51.56 8.82
C GLU A 94 12.00 51.02 8.22
N ALA A 95 11.49 51.65 7.15
CA ALA A 95 10.28 51.21 6.46
C ALA A 95 10.46 49.87 5.72
N LYS A 96 11.69 49.55 5.28
CA LYS A 96 12.02 48.26 4.65
C LYS A 96 12.40 47.17 5.65
N ILE A 97 12.87 47.55 6.84
CA ILE A 97 13.25 46.61 7.91
C ILE A 97 12.00 46.14 8.68
N ALA A 98 10.97 46.97 8.78
CA ALA A 98 9.71 46.66 9.46
C ALA A 98 8.74 45.78 8.63
N LYS A 99 9.14 45.34 7.44
CA LYS A 99 8.30 44.63 6.46
C LYS A 99 8.89 43.25 6.15
#